data_AF-A0A290HWI3-F1
#
_entry.id   AF-A0A290HWI3-F1
#
_cell.length_a   1.000
_cell.length_b   1.000
_cell.length_c   1.000
_cell.angle_alpha   90.00
_cell.angle_beta   90.00
_cell.angle_gamma   90.00
#
_symmetry.space_group_name_H-M   'P 1'
#
loop_
_entity.id
_entity.type
_entity.pdbx_description
1 polymer ?
#
loop_
_entity_poly.entity_id
_entity_poly.type
_entity_poly.pdbx_seq_one_letter_code
_entity_poly.pdbx_strand_id
1 'polypeptide(L)'
;MSDEKVNMQAKSMQNVRIAQMEDYIMKHCLWQFHSRSWDRERQNEGVLSKAKQLLCDEEVAKETPEDRCYWVDALSLAEAFRARFAWFAQMDKESIKVLMEKLKERIDYVTISGSLNKELTVARY
;
A
#
# COMPACT_ATOMS: atom_id res chain seq x y z
N MET A 1 -30.38 12.76 -8.46
CA MET A 1 -30.40 12.33 -7.04
C MET A 1 -30.02 10.85 -6.84
N SER A 2 -30.08 9.99 -7.87
CA SER A 2 -29.62 8.60 -7.83
C SER A 2 -28.09 8.49 -7.85
N ASP A 3 -27.43 9.21 -8.76
CA ASP A 3 -26.02 8.98 -9.10
C ASP A 3 -25.06 9.47 -8.00
N GLU A 4 -25.45 10.55 -7.31
CA GLU A 4 -24.70 11.13 -6.20
C GLU A 4 -24.66 10.19 -4.98
N LYS A 5 -25.77 9.50 -4.69
CA LYS A 5 -25.83 8.52 -3.60
C LYS A 5 -25.01 7.28 -3.91
N VAL A 6 -25.04 6.81 -5.16
CA VAL A 6 -24.23 5.66 -5.62
C VAL A 6 -22.74 5.99 -5.51
N ASN A 7 -22.33 7.17 -5.96
CA ASN A 7 -20.94 7.61 -5.90
C ASN A 7 -20.44 7.75 -4.43
N MET A 8 -21.28 8.29 -3.54
CA MET A 8 -20.96 8.38 -2.12
C MET A 8 -20.81 7.01 -1.46
N GLN A 9 -21.66 6.04 -1.80
CA GLN A 9 -21.59 4.68 -1.27
C GLN A 9 -20.35 3.92 -1.78
N ALA A 10 -19.99 4.09 -3.06
CA ALA A 10 -18.78 3.51 -3.63
C ALA A 10 -17.51 4.07 -2.94
N LYS A 11 -17.46 5.39 -2.73
CA LYS A 11 -16.37 6.05 -1.98
C LYS A 11 -16.27 5.54 -0.54
N SER A 12 -17.41 5.35 0.12
CA SER A 12 -17.48 4.76 1.46
C SER A 12 -16.88 3.35 1.49
N MET A 13 -17.20 2.50 0.52
CA MET A 13 -16.63 1.14 0.45
C MET A 13 -15.14 1.11 0.13
N GLN A 14 -14.66 2.00 -0.73
CA GLN A 14 -13.23 2.13 -0.97
C GLN A 14 -12.48 2.48 0.32
N ASN A 15 -13.00 3.44 1.10
CA ASN A 15 -12.39 3.82 2.38
C ASN A 15 -12.36 2.67 3.39
N VAL A 16 -13.42 1.85 3.46
CA VAL A 16 -13.43 0.66 4.32
C VAL A 16 -12.36 -0.35 3.91
N ARG A 17 -12.19 -0.60 2.60
CA ARG A 17 -11.14 -1.50 2.09
C ARG A 17 -9.74 -0.96 2.39
N ILE A 18 -9.51 0.33 2.18
CA ILE A 18 -8.24 0.98 2.53
C ILE A 18 -7.95 0.81 4.02
N ALA A 19 -8.93 1.07 4.89
CA ALA A 19 -8.76 0.92 6.34
C ALA A 19 -8.43 -0.53 6.74
N GLN A 20 -9.04 -1.53 6.09
CA GLN A 20 -8.70 -2.95 6.32
C GLN A 20 -7.27 -3.28 5.91
N MET A 21 -6.82 -2.77 4.76
CA MET A 21 -5.47 -2.99 4.26
C MET A 21 -4.42 -2.24 5.09
N GLU A 22 -4.72 -1.00 5.49
CA GLU A 22 -3.93 -0.21 6.44
C GLU A 22 -3.77 -0.96 7.76
N ASP A 23 -4.86 -1.45 8.36
CA ASP A 23 -4.81 -2.21 9.62
C ASP A 23 -3.90 -3.43 9.51
N TYR A 24 -3.95 -4.15 8.39
CA TYR A 24 -3.04 -5.28 8.16
C TYR A 24 -1.57 -4.84 8.09
N ILE A 25 -1.26 -3.83 7.26
CA ILE A 25 0.11 -3.32 7.11
C ILE A 25 0.64 -2.85 8.47
N MET A 26 -0.15 -2.07 9.22
CA MET A 26 0.25 -1.51 10.51
C MET A 26 0.50 -2.57 11.59
N LYS A 27 -0.10 -3.76 11.48
CA LYS A 27 0.08 -4.87 12.42
C LYS A 27 1.14 -5.88 12.01
N HIS A 28 1.42 -6.02 10.71
CA HIS A 28 2.20 -7.15 10.19
C HIS A 28 3.42 -6.75 9.36
N CYS A 29 3.55 -5.48 8.98
CA CYS A 29 4.67 -4.99 8.19
C CYS A 29 5.56 -4.04 9.02
N LEU A 30 6.85 -4.00 8.70
CA LEU A 30 7.83 -3.11 9.34
C LEU A 30 8.53 -2.17 8.36
N TRP A 31 8.47 -2.44 7.05
CA TRP A 31 9.15 -1.65 6.02
C TRP A 31 8.68 -0.18 5.99
N GLN A 32 7.44 0.10 6.38
CA GLN A 32 6.90 1.47 6.49
C GLN A 32 7.41 2.26 7.70
N PHE A 33 8.15 1.62 8.62
CA PHE A 33 8.65 2.24 9.85
C PHE A 33 10.16 2.42 9.88
N HIS A 34 10.82 2.49 8.72
CA HIS A 34 12.23 2.85 8.62
C HIS A 34 12.56 4.18 9.33
N SER A 35 13.82 4.38 9.67
CA SER A 35 14.23 5.45 10.59
C SER A 35 14.09 6.87 10.04
N ARG A 36 14.04 7.04 8.71
CA ARG A 36 14.00 8.35 8.04
C ARG A 36 12.89 8.45 7.02
N SER A 37 12.42 9.66 6.74
CA SER A 37 11.30 9.88 5.81
C SER A 37 11.63 9.40 4.40
N TRP A 38 12.83 9.68 3.89
CA TRP A 38 13.24 9.26 2.55
C TRP A 38 13.36 7.73 2.42
N ASP A 39 13.72 7.02 3.51
CA ASP A 39 13.67 5.56 3.50
C ASP A 39 12.24 5.05 3.48
N ARG A 40 11.34 5.65 4.27
CA ARG A 40 9.91 5.28 4.25
C ARG A 40 9.29 5.54 2.89
N GLU A 41 9.54 6.69 2.26
CA GLU A 41 9.03 7.03 0.93
C GLU A 41 9.49 5.99 -0.11
N ARG A 42 10.79 5.68 -0.12
CA ARG A 42 11.36 4.70 -1.04
C ARG A 42 10.82 3.28 -0.79
N GLN A 43 10.71 2.87 0.46
CA GLN A 43 10.19 1.56 0.86
C GLN A 43 8.69 1.42 0.54
N ASN A 44 7.88 2.42 0.90
CA ASN A 44 6.45 2.44 0.62
C ASN A 44 6.19 2.39 -0.90
N GLU A 45 6.90 3.19 -1.70
CA GLU A 45 6.82 3.14 -3.16
C GLU A 45 7.26 1.77 -3.71
N GLY A 46 8.44 1.30 -3.32
CA GLY A 46 9.01 0.04 -3.81
C GLY A 46 8.14 -1.18 -3.52
N VAL A 47 7.66 -1.31 -2.28
CA VAL A 47 6.84 -2.45 -1.85
C VAL A 47 5.42 -2.36 -2.43
N LEU A 48 4.75 -1.20 -2.33
CA LEU A 48 3.35 -1.09 -2.76
C LEU A 48 3.20 -1.09 -4.28
N SER A 49 4.16 -0.55 -5.04
CA SER A 49 4.15 -0.63 -6.51
C SER A 49 4.30 -2.07 -7.01
N LYS A 50 5.22 -2.84 -6.43
CA LYS A 50 5.38 -4.27 -6.76
C LYS A 50 4.19 -5.10 -6.28
N ALA A 51 3.61 -4.80 -5.11
CA ALA A 51 2.41 -5.48 -4.64
C ALA A 51 1.22 -5.23 -5.58
N LYS A 52 1.06 -3.99 -6.08
CA LYS A 52 0.07 -3.63 -7.11
C LYS A 52 0.28 -4.45 -8.39
N GLN A 53 1.52 -4.57 -8.88
CA GLN A 53 1.84 -5.41 -10.05
C GLN A 53 1.45 -6.87 -9.82
N LEU A 54 1.83 -7.46 -8.68
CA LEU A 54 1.49 -8.84 -8.34
C LEU A 54 -0.02 -9.08 -8.26
N LEU A 55 -0.77 -8.14 -7.66
CA LEU A 55 -2.22 -8.22 -7.55
C LEU A 55 -2.93 -8.11 -8.91
N CYS A 56 -2.31 -7.40 -9.85
CA CYS A 56 -2.77 -7.26 -11.23
C CYS A 56 -2.17 -8.30 -12.19
N ASP A 57 -1.41 -9.29 -11.70
CA ASP A 57 -0.72 -10.30 -12.49
C ASP A 57 0.18 -9.69 -13.59
N GLU A 58 0.85 -8.59 -13.25
CA GLU A 58 1.84 -7.92 -14.09
C GLU A 58 3.26 -8.41 -13.73
N GLU A 59 4.20 -8.28 -14.67
CA GLU A 59 5.61 -8.63 -14.42
C GLU A 59 6.23 -7.68 -13.39
N VAL A 60 7.09 -8.26 -12.53
CA VAL A 60 7.79 -7.54 -11.47
C VAL A 60 9.29 -7.62 -11.68
N ALA A 61 9.91 -6.45 -11.80
CA ALA A 61 11.36 -6.24 -11.84
C ALA A 61 12.05 -6.83 -10.60
N LYS A 62 13.14 -7.59 -10.80
CA LYS A 62 13.93 -8.32 -9.77
C LYS A 62 15.45 -8.28 -10.04
N GLU A 63 15.90 -7.32 -10.84
CA GLU A 63 17.25 -7.27 -11.41
C GLU A 63 18.28 -6.90 -10.34
N THR A 64 17.95 -5.93 -9.49
CA THR A 64 18.86 -5.46 -8.44
C THR A 64 18.60 -6.15 -7.08
N PRO A 65 19.57 -6.14 -6.15
CA PRO A 65 19.33 -6.59 -4.77
C PRO A 65 18.18 -5.83 -4.10
N GLU A 66 18.05 -4.53 -4.36
CA GLU A 66 16.99 -3.68 -3.84
C GLU A 66 15.62 -4.09 -4.42
N ASP A 67 15.53 -4.34 -5.73
CA ASP A 67 14.31 -4.85 -6.35
C ASP A 67 13.83 -6.17 -5.73
N ARG A 68 14.77 -7.08 -5.45
CA ARG A 68 14.47 -8.37 -4.81
C ARG A 68 13.99 -8.19 -3.37
N CYS A 69 14.56 -7.22 -2.65
CA CYS A 69 14.12 -6.88 -1.29
C CYS A 69 12.65 -6.43 -1.29
N TYR A 70 12.33 -5.43 -2.12
CA TYR A 70 10.95 -4.95 -2.27
C TYR A 70 10.00 -6.05 -2.77
N TRP A 71 10.44 -6.90 -3.69
CA TRP A 71 9.62 -7.98 -4.23
C TRP A 71 9.22 -9.00 -3.16
N VAL A 72 10.12 -9.36 -2.25
CA VAL A 72 9.81 -10.34 -1.19
C VAL A 72 8.74 -9.80 -0.24
N ASP A 73 8.85 -8.55 0.19
CA ASP A 73 7.84 -7.91 1.04
C ASP A 73 6.50 -7.75 0.30
N ALA A 74 6.56 -7.35 -0.97
CA ALA A 74 5.39 -7.21 -1.83
C ALA A 74 4.67 -8.54 -2.08
N LEU A 75 5.40 -9.64 -2.25
CA LEU A 75 4.84 -10.97 -2.45
C LEU A 75 4.08 -11.42 -1.21
N SER A 76 4.71 -11.33 -0.03
CA SER A 76 4.08 -11.66 1.24
C SER A 76 2.82 -10.81 1.48
N LEU A 77 2.87 -9.52 1.14
CA LEU A 77 1.73 -8.61 1.27
C LEU A 77 0.58 -8.99 0.31
N ALA A 78 0.89 -9.23 -0.97
CA ALA A 78 -0.11 -9.56 -1.99
C ALA A 78 -0.81 -10.90 -1.71
N GLU A 79 -0.06 -11.92 -1.29
CA GLU A 79 -0.61 -13.21 -0.87
C GLU A 79 -1.53 -13.05 0.36
N ALA A 80 -1.08 -12.28 1.35
CA ALA A 80 -1.87 -12.01 2.54
C ALA A 80 -3.18 -11.27 2.23
N PHE A 81 -3.14 -10.28 1.33
CA PHE A 81 -4.32 -9.56 0.88
C PHE A 81 -5.30 -10.46 0.14
N ARG A 82 -4.82 -11.27 -0.82
CA ARG A 82 -5.66 -12.23 -1.55
C ARG A 82 -6.32 -13.24 -0.60
N ALA A 83 -5.59 -13.73 0.40
CA ALA A 83 -6.10 -14.70 1.36
C ALA A 83 -7.13 -14.11 2.35
N ARG A 84 -6.97 -12.84 2.75
CA ARG A 84 -7.80 -12.22 3.79
C ARG A 84 -8.99 -11.46 3.25
N PHE A 85 -8.86 -10.88 2.06
CA PHE A 85 -9.82 -9.94 1.52
C PHE A 85 -10.46 -10.53 0.27
N ALA A 86 -11.53 -11.30 0.48
CA ALA A 86 -12.26 -12.00 -0.59
C ALA A 86 -12.75 -11.08 -1.73
N TRP A 87 -12.93 -9.79 -1.45
CA TRP A 87 -13.37 -8.81 -2.45
C TRP A 87 -12.33 -8.54 -3.54
N PHE A 88 -11.05 -8.90 -3.37
CA PHE A 88 -10.05 -8.80 -4.43
C PHE A 88 -10.42 -9.65 -5.66
N ALA A 89 -11.03 -10.82 -5.46
CA ALA A 89 -11.42 -11.73 -6.55
C ALA A 89 -12.51 -11.15 -7.47
N GLN A 90 -13.20 -10.09 -7.04
CA GLN A 90 -14.30 -9.45 -7.77
C GLN A 90 -13.89 -8.10 -8.38
N MET A 91 -12.65 -7.65 -8.14
CA MET A 91 -12.17 -6.37 -8.65
C MET A 91 -11.47 -6.55 -9.98
N ASP A 92 -11.71 -5.62 -10.91
CA ASP A 92 -10.88 -5.47 -12.10
C ASP A 92 -9.53 -4.83 -11.77
N LYS A 93 -8.57 -5.00 -12.68
CA LYS A 93 -7.19 -4.52 -12.49
C LYS A 93 -7.09 -3.00 -12.33
N GLU A 94 -7.95 -2.22 -12.99
CA GLU A 94 -7.91 -0.76 -12.87
C GLU A 94 -8.43 -0.31 -11.49
N SER A 95 -9.51 -0.94 -11.01
CA SER A 95 -10.00 -0.73 -9.65
C SER A 95 -8.94 -1.10 -8.59
N ILE A 96 -8.17 -2.17 -8.81
CA ILE A 96 -7.06 -2.56 -7.92
C ILE A 96 -5.96 -1.49 -7.94
N LYS A 97 -5.57 -1.00 -9.12
CA LYS A 97 -4.54 0.07 -9.25
C LYS A 97 -4.96 1.33 -8.49
N VAL A 98 -6.20 1.78 -8.65
CA VAL A 98 -6.73 2.95 -7.93
C VAL A 98 -6.74 2.70 -6.42
N LEU A 99 -7.17 1.51 -5.97
CA LEU A 99 -7.18 1.17 -4.55
C LEU A 99 -5.78 1.17 -3.94
N MET A 100 -4.79 0.59 -4.64
CA MET A 100 -3.40 0.54 -4.18
C MET A 100 -2.76 1.93 -4.13
N GLU A 101 -3.09 2.81 -5.07
CA GLU A 101 -2.63 4.22 -5.03
C GLU A 101 -3.19 4.93 -3.80
N LYS A 102 -4.49 4.79 -3.54
CA LYS A 102 -5.11 5.38 -2.35
C LYS A 102 -4.62 4.78 -1.04
N LEU A 103 -4.30 3.49 -1.04
CA LEU A 103 -3.64 2.87 0.10
C LEU A 103 -2.25 3.47 0.32
N LYS A 104 -1.46 3.68 -0.74
CA LYS A 104 -0.14 4.31 -0.62
C LYS A 104 -0.24 5.72 -0.06
N GLU A 105 -1.12 6.56 -0.61
CA GLU A 105 -1.40 7.91 -0.07
C GLU A 105 -1.70 7.85 1.43
N ARG A 106 -2.49 6.84 1.85
CA ARG A 106 -2.85 6.64 3.25
C ARG A 106 -1.66 6.22 4.11
N ILE A 107 -0.85 5.25 3.66
CA ILE A 107 0.35 4.77 4.38
C ILE A 107 1.38 5.90 4.48
N ASP A 108 1.64 6.63 3.40
CA ASP A 108 2.52 7.79 3.40
C ASP A 108 2.03 8.86 4.38
N TYR A 109 0.73 9.12 4.42
CA TYR A 109 0.16 10.05 5.40
C TYR A 109 0.40 9.58 6.84
N VAL A 110 0.01 8.35 7.20
CA VAL A 110 0.11 7.91 8.60
C VAL A 110 1.54 7.65 9.07
N THR A 111 2.46 7.34 8.15
CA THR A 111 3.85 7.00 8.50
C THR A 111 4.86 8.11 8.23
N ILE A 112 4.53 9.13 7.42
CA ILE A 112 5.44 10.21 7.06
C ILE A 112 4.82 11.56 7.39
N SER A 113 3.89 12.06 6.58
CA SER A 113 3.48 13.48 6.63
C SER A 113 2.57 13.82 7.81
N GLY A 114 1.78 12.86 8.29
CA GLY A 114 1.00 12.93 9.52
C GLY A 114 1.73 12.41 10.76
N SER A 115 2.96 11.92 10.61
CA SER A 115 3.74 11.41 11.74
C SER A 115 4.29 12.55 12.60
N LEU A 116 4.19 12.40 13.92
CA LEU A 116 4.79 13.33 14.88
C LEU A 116 6.26 12.98 15.22
N ASN A 117 6.83 11.97 14.56
CA ASN A 117 8.21 11.57 14.80
C ASN A 117 9.19 12.60 14.20
N LYS A 118 9.80 13.40 15.08
CA LYS A 118 10.79 14.42 14.71
C LYS A 118 12.10 13.86 14.18
N GLU A 119 12.40 12.58 14.42
CA GLU A 119 13.64 11.95 13.96
C GLU A 119 13.63 11.63 12.47
N LEU A 120 12.45 11.66 11.82
CA LEU A 120 12.32 11.31 10.40
C LEU A 120 13.14 12.20 9.47
N THR A 121 13.40 13.43 9.86
CA THR A 121 14.11 14.43 9.05
C THR A 121 15.55 14.66 9.51
N VAL A 122 16.02 13.92 10.53
CA VAL A 122 17.40 14.04 11.02
C VAL A 122 18.36 13.47 9.98
N ALA A 123 19.20 14.32 9.39
CA ALA A 123 20.10 13.93 8.29
C ALA A 123 21.11 12.83 8.64
N ARG A 124 21.47 12.68 9.92
CA ARG A 124 22.41 11.65 10.38
C ARG A 124 21.62 10.40 10.75
N TYR A 125 22.14 9.23 10.39
CA TYR A 125 21.62 7.95 10.87
C TYR A 125 22.04 7.67 12.31
#